data_AF-A0A8J1U235-F1
#
_entry.id   AF-A0A8J1U235-F1
#
_cell.length_a   1.000
_cell.length_b   1.000
_cell.length_c   1.000
_cell.angle_alpha   90.00
_cell.angle_beta   90.00
_cell.angle_gamma   90.00
#
_symmetry.space_group_name_H-M   'P 1'
#
loop_
_entity.id
_entity.type
_entity.pdbx_description
1 polymer ?
#
loop_
_entity_poly.entity_id
_entity_poly.type
_entity_poly.pdbx_seq_one_letter_code
_entity_poly.pdbx_strand_id
1 'polypeptide(L)'
;MAADMAGKETIDELLLRISKQVGSNYHSLSVHLKITSAEMENIKASNPHDAEQWSFRTLKTWQQRQADQNLQNMKTQLAEALIRAGRRDIAVTV
;
A
#
# COMPACT_ATOMS: atom_id res chain seq x y z
N MET A 1 -33.31 -0.90 8.01
CA MET A 1 -32.91 -0.55 6.64
C MET A 1 -31.56 0.14 6.72
N ALA A 2 -30.47 -0.58 6.42
CA ALA A 2 -29.14 0.01 6.24
C ALA A 2 -28.78 -0.16 4.76
N ALA A 3 -29.52 0.55 3.91
CA ALA A 3 -29.14 0.77 2.54
C ALA A 3 -28.26 2.02 2.52
N ASP A 4 -27.18 1.98 1.74
CA ASP A 4 -26.24 3.08 1.48
C ASP A 4 -25.12 3.33 2.52
N MET A 5 -24.18 2.39 2.59
CA MET A 5 -22.76 2.72 2.81
C MET A 5 -21.90 2.12 1.70
N ALA A 6 -22.29 2.34 0.44
CA ALA A 6 -21.32 2.35 -0.66
C ALA A 6 -20.50 3.67 -0.62
N GLY A 7 -20.14 4.11 0.59
CA GLY A 7 -19.29 5.27 0.82
C GLY A 7 -17.91 4.93 0.30
N LYS A 8 -17.37 5.78 -0.57
CA LYS A 8 -16.04 5.63 -1.18
C LYS A 8 -15.03 5.11 -0.15
N GLU A 9 -14.56 3.87 -0.34
CA GLU A 9 -13.40 3.34 0.40
C GLU A 9 -12.29 4.38 0.32
N THR A 10 -11.86 4.88 1.48
CA THR A 10 -10.78 5.85 1.53
C THR A 10 -9.50 5.18 1.06
N ILE A 11 -8.55 5.96 0.52
CA ILE A 11 -7.25 5.41 0.15
C ILE A 11 -6.58 4.73 1.35
N ASP A 12 -6.80 5.23 2.57
CA ASP A 12 -6.24 4.65 3.78
C ASP A 12 -6.80 3.26 4.12
N GLU A 13 -8.12 3.08 3.96
CA GLU A 13 -8.76 1.77 4.12
C GLU A 13 -8.28 0.78 3.05
N LEU A 14 -8.13 1.26 1.80
CA LEU A 14 -7.57 0.47 0.71
C LEU A 14 -6.14 0.02 1.03
N LEU A 15 -5.27 0.95 1.46
CA LEU A 15 -3.87 0.63 1.79
C LEU A 15 -3.78 -0.32 2.98
N LEU A 16 -4.66 -0.19 3.97
CA LEU A 16 -4.73 -1.12 5.11
C LEU A 16 -5.18 -2.52 4.70
N ARG A 17 -6.14 -2.63 3.79
CA ARG A 17 -6.57 -3.92 3.24
C ARG A 17 -5.44 -4.57 2.44
N ILE A 18 -4.77 -3.80 1.59
CA ILE A 18 -3.63 -4.27 0.80
C ILE A 18 -2.49 -4.69 1.71
N SER A 19 -2.17 -3.95 2.77
CA SER A 19 -1.08 -4.29 3.69
C SER A 19 -1.28 -5.63 4.37
N LYS A 20 -2.53 -5.93 4.76
CA LYS A 20 -2.93 -7.23 5.33
C LYS A 20 -2.73 -8.39 4.36
N GLN A 21 -3.01 -8.17 3.08
CA GLN A 21 -2.84 -9.19 2.05
C GLN A 21 -1.38 -9.33 1.61
N VAL A 22 -0.62 -8.24 1.54
CA VAL A 22 0.80 -8.21 1.16
C VAL A 22 1.65 -8.89 2.24
N GLY A 23 1.43 -8.57 3.51
CA GLY A 23 2.15 -9.15 4.64
C GLY A 23 3.67 -9.07 4.45
N SER A 24 4.37 -10.21 4.53
CA SER A 24 5.83 -10.29 4.42
C SER A 24 6.40 -9.90 3.04
N ASN A 25 5.56 -9.78 1.99
CA ASN A 25 6.02 -9.42 0.63
C ASN A 25 6.22 -7.91 0.43
N TYR A 26 6.10 -7.10 1.48
CA TYR A 26 6.29 -5.65 1.43
C TYR A 26 7.62 -5.24 0.82
N HIS A 27 8.66 -6.06 0.94
CA HIS A 27 9.99 -5.74 0.44
C HIS A 27 10.05 -5.70 -1.10
N SER A 28 9.33 -6.60 -1.78
CA SER A 28 9.23 -6.55 -3.24
C SER A 28 8.39 -5.35 -3.67
N LEU A 29 7.30 -5.09 -2.94
CA LEU A 29 6.43 -3.94 -3.20
C LEU A 29 7.16 -2.61 -3.00
N SER A 30 7.97 -2.46 -1.95
CA SER A 30 8.72 -1.24 -1.66
C SER A 30 9.70 -0.88 -2.78
N VAL A 31 10.34 -1.88 -3.40
CA VAL A 31 11.22 -1.68 -4.57
C VAL A 31 10.43 -1.12 -5.75
N HIS A 32 9.25 -1.67 -6.05
CA HIS A 32 8.42 -1.19 -7.15
C HIS A 32 7.77 0.17 -6.88
N LEU A 33 7.50 0.51 -5.61
CA LEU A 33 7.05 1.82 -5.17
C LEU A 33 8.18 2.85 -5.01
N LYS A 34 9.43 2.47 -5.35
CA LYS A 34 10.64 3.30 -5.24
C LYS A 34 10.87 3.85 -3.82
N ILE A 35 10.49 3.10 -2.81
CA ILE A 35 10.85 3.38 -1.42
C ILE A 35 12.32 3.03 -1.23
N THR A 36 13.09 3.97 -0.69
CA THR A 36 14.53 3.81 -0.51
C THR A 36 14.85 2.89 0.66
N SER A 37 16.05 2.30 0.66
CA SER A 37 16.52 1.49 1.79
C SER A 37 16.50 2.27 3.10
N ALA A 38 16.89 3.54 3.08
CA ALA A 38 16.87 4.43 4.25
C ALA A 38 15.45 4.62 4.83
N GLU A 39 14.45 4.80 3.96
CA GLU A 39 13.05 4.87 4.40
C GLU A 39 12.56 3.53 4.96
N MET A 40 12.97 2.43 4.34
CA MET A 40 12.62 1.09 4.83
C MET A 40 13.26 0.82 6.20
N GLU A 41 14.50 1.25 6.42
CA GLU A 41 15.18 1.18 7.71
C GLU A 41 14.47 2.03 8.76
N ASN A 42 14.03 3.25 8.41
CA ASN A 42 13.25 4.10 9.31
C ASN A 42 11.88 3.49 9.67
N ILE A 43 11.22 2.86 8.70
CA ILE A 43 9.97 2.11 8.90
C ILE A 43 10.21 0.92 9.85
N LYS A 44 11.30 0.18 9.66
CA LYS A 44 11.67 -0.98 10.49
C LYS A 44 12.09 -0.57 11.90
N ALA A 45 12.80 0.54 12.05
CA ALA A 45 13.25 1.07 13.33
C ALA A 45 12.07 1.43 14.26
N SER A 46 10.94 1.86 13.68
CA SER A 46 9.75 2.24 14.44
C SER A 46 8.98 1.05 15.04
N ASN A 47 9.08 -0.15 14.45
CA ASN A 47 8.39 -1.33 14.98
C ASN A 47 9.06 -2.63 14.48
N PRO A 48 10.06 -3.17 15.19
CA PRO A 48 10.66 -4.43 14.81
C PRO A 48 9.66 -5.57 15.04
N HIS A 49 9.38 -6.39 14.02
CA HIS A 49 8.55 -7.62 14.03
C HIS A 49 7.07 -7.51 13.59
N ASP A 50 6.63 -6.42 12.98
CA ASP A 50 5.27 -6.33 12.44
C ASP A 50 5.27 -6.09 10.92
N ALA A 51 5.20 -7.19 10.15
CA ALA A 51 5.21 -7.17 8.69
C ALA A 51 3.96 -6.50 8.09
N GLU A 52 2.82 -6.56 8.78
CA GLU A 52 1.60 -5.86 8.37
C GLU A 52 1.76 -4.35 8.54
N GLN A 53 2.32 -3.91 9.66
CA GLN A 53 2.62 -2.49 9.88
C GLN A 53 3.72 -1.98 8.95
N TRP A 54 4.73 -2.79 8.63
CA TRP A 54 5.73 -2.41 7.64
C TRP A 54 5.11 -2.20 6.27
N SER A 55 4.25 -3.13 5.82
CA SER A 55 3.49 -2.99 4.59
C SER A 55 2.65 -1.70 4.57
N PHE A 56 1.90 -1.46 5.63
CA PHE A 56 1.03 -0.29 5.73
C PHE A 56 1.83 1.02 5.73
N ARG A 57 2.95 1.06 6.46
CA ARG A 57 3.83 2.24 6.50
C ARG A 57 4.51 2.48 5.17
N THR A 58 5.00 1.45 4.47
CA THR A 58 5.54 1.57 3.11
C THR A 58 4.51 2.19 2.17
N LEU A 59 3.25 1.71 2.24
CA LEU A 59 2.14 2.22 1.44
C LEU A 59 1.77 3.67 1.79
N LYS A 60 1.77 4.03 3.09
CA LYS A 60 1.58 5.40 3.57
C LYS A 60 2.69 6.34 3.10
N THR A 61 3.95 5.93 3.18
CA THR A 61 5.08 6.72 2.67
C THR A 61 4.96 6.96 1.17
N TRP A 62 4.55 5.94 0.41
CA TRP A 62 4.27 6.11 -1.00
C TRP A 62 3.09 7.06 -1.24
N GLN A 63 1.98 6.92 -0.52
CA GLN A 63 0.80 7.81 -0.63
C GLN A 63 1.17 9.27 -0.38
N GLN A 64 1.98 9.55 0.66
CA GLN A 64 2.44 10.91 0.98
C GLN A 64 3.23 11.55 -0.17
N ARG A 65 3.99 10.75 -0.95
CA ARG A 65 4.70 11.23 -2.14
C ARG A 65 3.77 11.53 -3.32
N GLN A 66 2.57 10.96 -3.32
CA GLN A 66 1.56 11.16 -4.35
C GLN A 66 0.48 12.16 -3.93
N ALA A 67 0.73 13.01 -2.93
CA ALA A 67 -0.28 13.91 -2.35
C ALA A 67 -0.96 14.85 -3.37
N ASP A 68 -0.28 15.18 -4.46
CA ASP A 68 -0.83 15.99 -5.57
C ASP A 68 -1.51 15.17 -6.68
N GLN A 69 -1.52 13.84 -6.60
CA GLN A 69 -2.12 12.98 -7.62
C GLN A 69 -3.59 12.67 -7.33
N ASN A 70 -4.37 12.53 -8.40
CA ASN A 70 -5.75 12.06 -8.30
C ASN A 70 -5.79 10.60 -7.81
N LEU A 71 -6.76 10.29 -6.95
CA LEU A 71 -7.03 8.94 -6.41
C LEU A 71 -7.03 7.82 -7.46
N GLN A 72 -7.56 8.07 -8.66
CA GLN A 72 -7.59 7.08 -9.75
C GLN A 72 -6.18 6.75 -10.28
N ASN A 73 -5.31 7.75 -10.37
CA ASN A 73 -3.92 7.55 -10.79
C ASN A 73 -3.14 6.82 -9.70
N MET A 74 -3.40 7.13 -8.44
CA MET A 74 -2.82 6.41 -7.31
C MET A 74 -3.22 4.93 -7.33
N LYS A 75 -4.51 4.63 -7.48
CA LYS A 75 -5.00 3.25 -7.60
C LYS A 75 -4.35 2.51 -8.78
N THR A 76 -4.22 3.17 -9.93
CA THR A 76 -3.56 2.59 -11.11
C THR A 76 -2.09 2.25 -10.84
N GLN A 77 -1.32 3.19 -10.30
CA GLN A 77 0.09 2.97 -9.97
C GLN A 77 0.28 1.89 -8.91
N LEU A 78 -0.62 1.83 -7.92
CA LEU A 78 -0.60 0.82 -6.88
C LEU A 78 -0.88 -0.57 -7.45
N ALA A 79 -1.88 -0.69 -8.32
CA ALA A 79 -2.19 -1.93 -9.02
C ALA A 79 -1.01 -2.38 -9.90
N GLU A 80 -0.37 -1.46 -10.65
CA GLU A 80 0.82 -1.77 -11.43
C GLU A 80 2.00 -2.24 -10.57
N ALA A 81 2.25 -1.58 -9.44
CA ALA A 81 3.30 -1.98 -8.51
C ALA A 81 3.03 -3.37 -7.92
N LEU A 82 1.77 -3.68 -7.57
CA LEU A 82 1.35 -5.00 -7.09
C LEU A 82 1.51 -6.08 -8.17
N ILE A 83 1.14 -5.79 -9.43
CA ILE A 83 1.35 -6.72 -10.55
C ILE A 83 2.84 -7.01 -10.74
N ARG A 84 3.69 -5.97 -10.71
CA ARG A 84 5.15 -6.13 -10.84
C ARG A 84 5.77 -6.87 -9.67
N ALA A 85 5.22 -6.71 -8.46
CA ALA A 85 5.59 -7.47 -7.26
C ALA A 85 5.06 -8.91 -7.26
N GLY A 86 4.38 -9.36 -8.34
CA GLY A 86 3.82 -10.70 -8.45
C GLY A 86 2.49 -10.90 -7.70
N ARG A 87 1.93 -9.84 -7.11
CA ARG A 87 0.67 -9.84 -6.35
C ARG A 87 -0.52 -9.42 -7.21
N ARG A 88 -0.67 -10.07 -8.37
CA ARG A 88 -1.81 -9.82 -9.28
C ARG A 88 -3.15 -10.16 -8.62
N ASP A 89 -3.14 -11.10 -7.67
CA ASP A 89 -4.27 -11.47 -6.81
C ASP A 89 -4.82 -10.27 -6.02
N ILE A 90 -3.94 -9.39 -5.55
CA ILE A 90 -4.32 -8.17 -4.84
C ILE A 90 -4.68 -7.06 -5.81
N ALA A 91 -3.92 -6.90 -6.89
CA ALA A 91 -4.06 -5.79 -7.82
C ALA A 91 -5.47 -5.66 -8.43
N VAL A 92 -6.18 -6.78 -8.59
CA VAL A 92 -7.57 -6.79 -9.09
C VAL A 92 -8.60 -6.27 -8.08
N THR A 93 -8.20 -6.09 -6.83
CA THR A 93 -9.06 -5.63 -5.73
C THR A 93 -8.91 -4.12 -5.42
N VAL A 94 -7.98 -3.46 -6.12
CA VAL A 94 -7.61 -2.03 -5.98
C VAL A 94 -8.57 -1.13 -6.77
#